data_AF-T4VQT8-F1
#
_entry.id   AF-T4VQT8-F1
#
_cell.length_a   1.000
_cell.length_b   1.000
_cell.length_c   1.000
_cell.angle_alpha   90.00
_cell.angle_beta   90.00
_cell.angle_gamma   90.00
#
_symmetry.space_group_name_H-M   'P 1'
#
loop_
_entity.id
_entity.type
_entity.pdbx_description
1 polymer ?
#
loop_
_entity_poly.entity_id
_entity_poly.type
_entity_poly.pdbx_seq_one_letter_code
_entity_poly.pdbx_strand_id
1 'polypeptide(L)'
;MLFKKISIVLAITLTLFAVNISLSHAFNTSVPAPISNQYIKDLELIDNNMYILVKYIVAGNYKEDKVEKDIKFIETAIDTLTVNTAKLTQSDNDAILSMQSILNYYKISLIRLKSYFETKDPDNLIDAITSFSTAYDSSNKLREIIGGAGK
;
A
#
# COMPACT_ATOMS: atom_id res chain seq x y z
N MET A 1 -25.81 32.10 -49.62
CA MET A 1 -24.45 31.93 -49.03
C MET A 1 -24.45 31.84 -47.51
N LEU A 2 -25.30 32.61 -46.81
CA LEU A 2 -25.40 32.60 -45.34
C LEU A 2 -25.71 31.21 -44.76
N PHE A 3 -26.69 30.49 -45.34
CA PHE A 3 -27.09 29.15 -44.88
C PHE A 3 -25.99 28.09 -45.01
N LYS A 4 -25.12 28.18 -46.04
CA LYS A 4 -23.96 27.28 -46.17
C LYS A 4 -22.93 27.52 -45.06
N LYS A 5 -22.70 28.79 -44.70
CA LYS A 5 -21.78 29.16 -43.61
C LYS A 5 -22.31 28.72 -42.25
N ILE A 6 -23.61 28.89 -42.00
CA ILE A 6 -24.27 28.43 -40.75
C ILE A 6 -24.22 26.90 -40.64
N SER A 7 -24.45 26.17 -41.73
CA SER A 7 -24.38 24.70 -41.74
C SER A 7 -22.98 24.18 -41.39
N ILE A 8 -21.92 24.84 -41.87
CA ILE A 8 -20.53 24.47 -41.55
C ILE A 8 -20.23 24.72 -40.07
N VAL A 9 -20.63 25.88 -39.53
CA VAL A 9 -20.45 26.21 -38.11
C VAL A 9 -21.19 25.22 -37.22
N LEU A 10 -22.42 24.86 -37.59
CA LEU A 10 -23.23 23.88 -36.85
C LEU A 10 -22.58 22.49 -36.85
N ALA A 11 -22.06 22.04 -38.00
CA ALA A 11 -21.38 20.76 -38.13
C ALA A 11 -20.10 20.70 -37.27
N ILE A 12 -19.27 21.74 -37.29
CA ILE A 12 -18.05 21.82 -36.45
C ILE A 12 -18.44 21.76 -34.97
N THR A 13 -19.46 22.51 -34.57
CA THR A 13 -19.92 22.56 -33.17
C THR A 13 -20.45 21.21 -32.70
N LEU A 14 -21.24 20.52 -33.52
CA LEU A 14 -21.76 19.17 -33.24
C LEU A 14 -20.62 18.14 -33.12
N THR A 15 -19.61 18.24 -33.98
CA THR A 15 -18.46 17.33 -33.94
C THR A 15 -17.65 17.52 -32.65
N LEU A 16 -17.42 18.77 -32.23
CA LEU A 16 -16.76 19.09 -30.95
C LEU A 16 -17.57 18.61 -29.74
N PHE A 17 -18.91 18.69 -29.81
CA PHE A 17 -19.79 18.18 -28.74
C PHE A 17 -19.79 16.64 -28.67
N ALA A 18 -19.82 15.95 -29.81
CA ALA A 18 -19.80 14.49 -29.88
C ALA A 18 -18.49 13.88 -29.36
N VAL A 19 -17.34 14.53 -29.62
CA VAL A 19 -16.04 14.11 -29.08
C VAL A 19 -16.02 14.21 -27.55
N ASN A 20 -16.66 15.22 -26.95
CA ASN A 20 -16.74 15.36 -25.49
C ASN A 20 -17.60 14.29 -24.79
N ILE A 21 -18.66 13.80 -25.45
CA ILE A 21 -19.53 12.76 -24.89
C ILE A 21 -18.79 11.42 -24.86
N SER A 22 -18.08 11.09 -25.94
CA SER A 22 -17.23 9.89 -26.04
C SER A 22 -16.05 9.93 -25.07
N LEU A 23 -15.46 11.12 -24.85
CA LEU A 23 -14.40 11.30 -23.84
C LEU A 23 -14.94 11.09 -22.42
N SER A 24 -16.14 11.60 -22.11
CA SER A 24 -16.74 11.43 -20.78
C SER A 24 -17.06 9.97 -20.45
N HIS A 25 -17.37 9.14 -21.47
CA HIS A 25 -17.54 7.69 -21.28
C HIS A 25 -16.21 6.94 -21.16
N ALA A 26 -15.13 7.41 -21.78
CA ALA A 26 -13.78 6.85 -21.61
C ALA A 26 -13.13 7.26 -20.27
N PHE A 27 -13.53 8.41 -19.71
CA PHE A 27 -13.13 8.89 -18.38
C PHE A 27 -14.06 8.43 -17.24
N ASN A 28 -15.18 7.77 -17.56
CA ASN A 28 -15.88 6.93 -16.60
C ASN A 28 -15.08 5.63 -16.43
N THR A 29 -13.87 5.75 -15.88
CA THR A 29 -13.29 4.66 -15.12
C THR A 29 -14.32 4.35 -14.04
N SER A 30 -15.00 3.21 -14.14
CA SER A 30 -15.68 2.66 -12.97
C SER A 30 -14.66 2.74 -11.85
N VAL A 31 -14.94 3.53 -10.81
CA VAL A 31 -14.15 3.47 -9.58
C VAL A 31 -14.11 1.98 -9.24
N PRO A 32 -12.92 1.33 -9.26
CA PRO A 32 -12.83 -0.08 -8.98
C PRO A 32 -13.59 -0.33 -7.67
N ALA A 33 -14.39 -1.40 -7.62
CA ALA A 33 -15.04 -1.79 -6.39
C ALA A 33 -13.99 -1.76 -5.26
N PRO A 34 -14.29 -1.14 -4.10
CA PRO A 34 -13.27 -0.85 -3.12
C PRO A 34 -12.58 -2.15 -2.71
N ILE A 35 -11.34 -2.33 -3.15
CA ILE A 35 -10.42 -3.33 -2.60
C ILE A 35 -10.09 -2.97 -1.13
N SER A 36 -10.68 -1.90 -0.60
CA SER A 36 -9.91 -0.95 0.18
C SER A 36 -10.01 -1.07 1.69
N ASN A 37 -10.81 -1.98 2.27
CA ASN A 37 -10.89 -2.03 3.75
C ASN A 37 -10.13 -3.20 4.36
N GLN A 38 -10.34 -4.44 3.91
CA GLN A 38 -9.75 -5.58 4.63
C GLN A 38 -8.23 -5.65 4.49
N TYR A 39 -7.69 -5.50 3.27
CA TYR A 39 -6.23 -5.51 3.06
C TYR A 39 -5.54 -4.36 3.79
N ILE A 40 -6.19 -3.19 3.85
CA ILE A 40 -5.68 -2.02 4.57
C ILE A 40 -5.74 -2.22 6.08
N LYS A 41 -6.80 -2.83 6.60
CA LYS A 41 -6.89 -3.21 8.02
C LYS A 41 -5.88 -4.27 8.41
N ASP A 42 -5.67 -5.26 7.54
CA ASP A 42 -4.67 -6.31 7.76
C ASP A 42 -3.26 -5.71 7.74
N LEU A 43 -3.00 -4.74 6.85
CA LEU A 43 -1.76 -3.98 6.85
C LEU A 43 -1.61 -3.14 8.13
N GLU A 44 -2.65 -2.43 8.55
CA GLU A 44 -2.65 -1.65 9.79
C GLU A 44 -2.39 -2.52 11.03
N LEU A 45 -2.92 -3.74 11.06
CA LEU A 45 -2.62 -4.73 12.10
C LEU A 45 -1.10 -5.03 12.13
N ILE A 46 -0.49 -5.28 10.97
CA ILE A 46 0.95 -5.53 10.86
C ILE A 46 1.74 -4.30 11.34
N ASP A 47 1.40 -3.11 10.86
CA ASP A 47 2.05 -1.85 11.23
C ASP A 47 2.07 -1.64 12.75
N ASN A 48 0.91 -1.79 13.39
CA ASN A 48 0.75 -1.58 14.82
C ASN A 48 1.54 -2.60 15.64
N ASN A 49 1.52 -3.87 15.25
CA ASN A 49 2.29 -4.91 15.94
C ASN A 49 3.80 -4.72 15.74
N MET A 50 4.25 -4.35 14.53
CA MET A 50 5.64 -4.00 14.27
C MET A 50 6.10 -2.80 15.10
N TYR A 51 5.29 -1.74 15.18
CA TYR A 51 5.60 -0.57 15.98
C TYR A 51 5.75 -0.91 17.47
N ILE A 52 4.80 -1.68 18.02
CA ILE A 52 4.85 -2.13 19.42
C ILE A 52 6.08 -3.00 19.67
N LEU A 53 6.38 -3.94 18.76
CA LEU A 53 7.54 -4.81 18.85
C LEU A 53 8.84 -4.01 18.86
N VAL A 54 9.06 -3.15 17.86
CA VAL A 54 10.28 -2.33 17.77
C VAL A 54 10.42 -1.44 19.00
N LYS A 55 9.36 -0.78 19.44
CA LYS A 55 9.37 0.06 20.65
C LYS A 55 9.72 -0.75 21.90
N TYR A 56 9.18 -1.97 22.02
CA TYR A 56 9.45 -2.86 23.15
C TYR A 56 10.92 -3.29 23.19
N ILE A 57 11.51 -3.59 22.04
CA ILE A 57 12.92 -3.98 21.91
C ILE A 57 13.84 -2.79 22.24
N VAL A 58 13.58 -1.62 21.65
CA VAL A 58 14.39 -0.40 21.87
C VAL A 58 14.36 0.06 23.33
N ALA A 59 13.26 -0.20 24.06
CA ALA A 59 13.19 0.10 25.49
C ALA A 59 14.14 -0.74 26.37
N GLY A 60 14.77 -1.77 25.83
CA GLY A 60 15.84 -2.55 26.49
C GLY A 60 15.40 -3.52 27.58
N ASN A 61 14.17 -3.41 28.10
CA ASN A 61 13.62 -4.26 29.16
C ASN A 61 12.67 -5.33 28.60
N TYR A 62 13.07 -6.00 27.52
CA TYR A 62 12.26 -7.00 26.85
C TYR A 62 12.53 -8.42 27.36
N LYS A 63 11.54 -9.31 27.19
CA LYS A 63 11.73 -10.76 27.36
C LYS A 63 11.84 -11.41 25.99
N GLU A 64 12.91 -12.17 25.77
CA GLU A 64 13.21 -12.77 24.46
C GLU A 64 12.13 -13.76 24.00
N ASP A 65 11.53 -14.53 24.90
CA ASP A 65 10.42 -15.45 24.62
C ASP A 65 9.17 -14.73 24.09
N LYS A 66 8.84 -13.58 24.68
CA LYS A 66 7.76 -12.71 24.22
C LYS A 66 8.09 -12.14 22.84
N VAL A 67 9.32 -11.65 22.64
CA VAL A 67 9.75 -11.10 21.36
C VAL A 67 9.68 -12.14 20.25
N GLU A 68 10.13 -13.38 20.50
CA GLU A 68 10.05 -14.46 19.52
C GLU A 68 8.59 -14.78 19.14
N LYS A 69 7.68 -14.78 20.13
CA LYS A 69 6.25 -14.99 19.89
C LYS A 69 5.64 -13.86 19.06
N ASP A 70 5.95 -12.61 19.40
CA ASP A 70 5.46 -11.43 18.69
C ASP A 70 5.98 -11.43 17.23
N ILE A 71 7.25 -11.76 17.03
CA ILE A 71 7.83 -11.93 15.68
C ILE A 71 7.06 -12.98 14.87
N LYS A 72 6.85 -14.18 15.41
CA LYS A 72 6.12 -15.26 14.70
C LYS A 72 4.70 -14.87 14.33
N PHE A 73 4.01 -14.16 15.23
CA PHE A 73 2.67 -13.64 14.98
C PHE A 73 2.68 -12.69 13.77
N ILE A 74 3.61 -11.74 13.74
CA ILE A 74 3.73 -10.76 12.66
C ILE A 74 4.12 -11.45 11.34
N GLU A 75 5.06 -12.40 11.36
CA GLU A 75 5.44 -13.18 10.16
C GLU A 75 4.22 -13.87 9.54
N THR A 76 3.41 -14.51 10.38
CA THR A 76 2.18 -15.18 9.95
C THR A 76 1.19 -14.20 9.33
N ALA A 77 1.02 -13.01 9.93
CA ALA A 77 0.15 -11.97 9.39
C ALA A 77 0.65 -11.45 8.03
N ILE A 78 1.97 -11.22 7.91
CA ILE A 78 2.59 -10.80 6.65
C ILE A 78 2.40 -11.86 5.57
N ASP A 79 2.67 -13.13 5.87
CA ASP A 79 2.55 -14.21 4.89
C ASP A 79 1.11 -14.39 4.43
N THR A 80 0.16 -14.31 5.36
CA THR A 80 -1.28 -14.34 5.05
C THR A 80 -1.66 -13.21 4.11
N LEU A 81 -1.24 -11.98 4.41
CA LEU A 81 -1.55 -10.82 3.57
C LEU A 81 -0.85 -10.89 2.21
N THR A 82 0.38 -11.40 2.16
CA THR A 82 1.13 -11.63 0.92
C THR A 82 0.39 -12.60 0.00
N VAL A 83 -0.09 -13.73 0.54
CA VAL A 83 -0.87 -14.72 -0.22
C VAL A 83 -2.21 -14.15 -0.67
N ASN A 84 -2.88 -13.37 0.17
CA ASN A 84 -4.18 -12.80 -0.17
C ASN A 84 -4.06 -11.71 -1.26
N THR A 85 -3.04 -10.86 -1.18
CA THR A 85 -2.80 -9.78 -2.16
C THR A 85 -2.36 -10.33 -3.52
N ALA A 86 -1.64 -11.45 -3.57
CA ALA A 86 -1.28 -12.12 -4.81
C ALA A 86 -2.48 -12.68 -5.61
N LYS A 87 -3.66 -12.79 -4.99
CA LYS A 87 -4.90 -13.27 -5.65
C LYS A 87 -5.73 -12.16 -6.28
N LEU A 88 -5.35 -10.89 -6.10
CA LEU A 88 -6.04 -9.74 -6.67
C LEU A 88 -5.85 -9.69 -8.20
N THR A 89 -6.85 -9.19 -8.92
CA THR A 89 -6.85 -9.13 -10.39
C THR A 89 -5.92 -8.04 -10.93
N GLN A 90 -5.45 -8.23 -12.16
CA GLN A 90 -4.45 -7.38 -12.83
C GLN A 90 -4.85 -5.89 -12.98
N SER A 91 -6.13 -5.55 -12.81
CA SER A 91 -6.64 -4.17 -12.78
C SER A 91 -6.04 -3.32 -11.66
N ASP A 92 -5.49 -3.93 -10.61
CA ASP A 92 -5.02 -3.26 -9.39
C ASP A 92 -3.51 -3.47 -9.16
N ASN A 93 -2.78 -3.72 -10.24
CA ASN A 93 -1.38 -4.13 -10.24
C ASN A 93 -0.49 -3.20 -9.40
N ASP A 94 -0.67 -1.88 -9.50
CA ASP A 94 0.16 -0.90 -8.78
C ASP A 94 -0.08 -0.95 -7.26
N ALA A 95 -1.33 -1.15 -6.83
CA ALA A 95 -1.66 -1.28 -5.40
C ALA A 95 -1.15 -2.61 -4.83
N ILE A 96 -1.25 -3.70 -5.61
CA ILE A 96 -0.71 -5.02 -5.26
C ILE A 96 0.80 -4.95 -5.09
N LEU A 97 1.50 -4.37 -6.08
CA LEU A 97 2.96 -4.22 -6.05
C LEU A 97 3.41 -3.34 -4.88
N SER A 98 2.70 -2.26 -4.62
CA SER A 98 2.97 -1.39 -3.46
C SER A 98 2.83 -2.15 -2.15
N MET A 99 1.73 -2.89 -1.99
CA MET A 99 1.47 -3.72 -0.80
C MET A 99 2.55 -4.80 -0.62
N GLN A 100 2.91 -5.52 -1.68
CA GLN A 100 3.97 -6.53 -1.62
C GLN A 100 5.34 -5.92 -1.27
N SER A 101 5.66 -4.74 -1.81
CA SER A 101 6.88 -4.02 -1.47
C SER A 101 6.92 -3.67 0.03
N ILE A 102 5.84 -3.11 0.57
CA ILE A 102 5.72 -2.78 1.99
C ILE A 102 5.91 -4.04 2.86
N LEU A 103 5.23 -5.13 2.51
CA LEU A 103 5.33 -6.39 3.25
C LEU A 103 6.75 -6.96 3.23
N ASN A 104 7.47 -6.84 2.12
CA ASN A 104 8.87 -7.26 2.03
C ASN A 104 9.78 -6.43 2.95
N TYR A 105 9.58 -5.12 3.07
CA TYR A 105 10.34 -4.32 4.02
C TYR A 105 10.05 -4.72 5.47
N TYR A 106 8.80 -5.07 5.81
CA TYR A 106 8.51 -5.64 7.13
C TYR A 106 9.22 -6.97 7.37
N LYS A 107 9.27 -7.87 6.37
CA LYS A 107 10.05 -9.12 6.46
C LYS A 107 11.53 -8.85 6.70
N ILE A 108 12.13 -7.91 5.96
CA ILE A 108 13.54 -7.52 6.14
C ILE A 108 13.76 -7.01 7.57
N SER A 109 12.85 -6.18 8.09
CA SER A 109 12.92 -5.71 9.47
C SER A 109 12.93 -6.86 10.49
N LEU A 110 12.03 -7.84 10.33
CA LEU A 110 11.97 -9.01 11.22
C LEU A 110 13.21 -9.90 11.11
N ILE A 111 13.75 -10.11 9.91
CA ILE A 111 15.01 -10.85 9.69
C ILE A 111 16.14 -10.15 10.47
N ARG A 112 16.25 -8.83 10.36
CA ARG A 112 17.28 -8.05 11.05
C ARG A 112 17.09 -8.06 12.57
N LEU A 113 15.86 -8.01 13.07
CA LEU A 113 15.58 -8.19 14.50
C LEU A 113 16.06 -9.57 14.99
N LYS A 114 15.76 -10.64 14.25
CA LYS A 114 16.25 -11.99 14.58
C LYS A 114 17.78 -12.02 14.63
N SER A 115 18.45 -11.48 13.62
CA SER A 115 19.92 -11.38 13.60
C SER A 115 20.47 -10.57 14.77
N TYR A 116 19.81 -9.48 15.19
CA TYR A 116 20.17 -8.75 16.40
C TYR A 116 20.08 -9.63 17.65
N PHE A 117 19.05 -10.46 17.81
CA PHE A 117 18.95 -11.34 18.98
C PHE A 117 20.02 -12.42 19.02
N GLU A 118 20.44 -12.92 17.86
CA GLU A 118 21.50 -13.93 17.73
C GLU A 118 22.89 -13.34 17.96
N THR A 119 23.16 -12.16 17.41
CA THR A 119 24.52 -11.58 17.37
C THR A 119 24.77 -10.50 18.40
N LYS A 120 23.70 -9.89 18.93
CA LYS A 120 23.70 -8.65 19.72
C LYS A 120 24.38 -7.46 19.02
N ASP A 121 24.53 -7.54 17.70
CA ASP A 121 25.12 -6.48 16.88
C ASP A 121 24.14 -5.30 16.71
N PRO A 122 24.44 -4.10 17.24
CA PRO A 122 23.56 -2.95 17.15
C PRO A 122 23.27 -2.51 15.71
N ASP A 123 24.13 -2.81 14.74
CA ASP A 123 23.89 -2.46 13.33
C ASP A 123 22.68 -3.23 12.78
N ASN A 124 22.48 -4.49 13.20
CA ASN A 124 21.27 -5.25 12.86
C ASN A 124 20.01 -4.62 13.45
N LEU A 125 20.08 -4.03 14.64
CA LEU A 125 18.93 -3.33 15.23
C LEU A 125 18.62 -2.02 14.47
N ILE A 126 19.65 -1.27 14.09
CA ILE A 126 19.51 -0.05 13.29
C ILE A 126 18.89 -0.36 11.92
N ASP A 127 19.38 -1.41 11.24
CA ASP A 127 18.86 -1.87 9.96
C ASP A 127 17.39 -2.31 10.07
N ALA A 128 17.04 -3.00 11.17
CA ALA A 128 15.67 -3.40 11.44
C ALA A 128 14.74 -2.19 11.57
N ILE A 129 15.13 -1.19 12.36
CA ILE A 129 14.37 0.04 12.58
C ILE A 129 14.22 0.83 11.28
N THR A 130 15.29 0.91 10.48
CA THR A 130 15.29 1.60 9.19
C THR A 130 14.32 0.95 8.20
N SER A 131 14.36 -0.38 8.10
CA SER A 131 13.45 -1.15 7.25
C SER A 131 11.99 -1.03 7.71
N PHE A 132 11.76 -1.09 9.03
CA PHE A 132 10.44 -0.86 9.63
C PHE A 132 9.90 0.53 9.29
N SER A 133 10.71 1.58 9.49
CA SER A 133 10.29 2.96 9.26
C SER A 133 9.94 3.19 7.79
N THR A 134 10.73 2.64 6.88
CA THR A 134 10.47 2.68 5.43
C THR A 134 9.12 2.01 5.08
N ALA A 135 8.84 0.84 5.65
CA ALA A 135 7.58 0.15 5.46
C ALA A 135 6.40 0.95 6.02
N TYR A 136 6.54 1.47 7.25
CA TYR A 136 5.50 2.23 7.95
C TYR A 136 5.12 3.52 7.22
N ASP A 137 6.10 4.28 6.75
CA ASP A 137 5.86 5.51 5.98
C ASP A 137 5.19 5.18 4.63
N SER A 138 5.62 4.11 3.98
CA SER A 138 5.03 3.66 2.72
C SER A 138 3.59 3.16 2.89
N SER A 139 3.32 2.46 4.00
CA SER A 139 1.99 2.02 4.41
C SER A 139 1.05 3.21 4.65
N ASN A 140 1.51 4.23 5.37
CA ASN A 140 0.76 5.48 5.57
C ASN A 140 0.40 6.15 4.25
N LYS A 141 1.36 6.30 3.33
CA LYS A 141 1.12 6.89 2.00
C LYS A 141 0.11 6.07 1.20
N LEU A 142 0.20 4.74 1.23
CA LEU A 142 -0.74 3.87 0.55
C LEU A 142 -2.16 4.06 1.09
N ARG A 143 -2.31 4.20 2.42
CA ARG A 143 -3.60 4.52 3.06
C ARG A 143 -4.15 5.87 2.63
N GLU A 144 -3.32 6.90 2.52
CA GLU A 144 -3.76 8.23 2.06
C GLU A 144 -4.29 8.18 0.62
N ILE A 145 -3.57 7.48 -0.27
CA ILE A 145 -3.94 7.31 -1.69
C ILE A 145 -5.27 6.55 -1.81
N ILE A 146 -5.41 5.44 -1.07
CA ILE A 146 -6.59 4.57 -1.14
C ILE A 146 -7.79 5.17 -0.38
N GLY A 147 -7.54 5.84 0.74
CA GLY A 147 -8.55 6.47 1.60
C GLY A 147 -9.11 7.78 1.05
N GLY A 148 -8.56 8.29 -0.05
CA GLY A 148 -9.09 9.48 -0.73
C GLY A 148 -8.74 10.80 -0.06
N ALA A 149 -7.73 10.86 0.82
CA ALA A 149 -7.32 12.08 1.52
C ALA A 149 -6.66 13.16 0.62
N GLY A 150 -6.75 13.00 -0.70
CA GLY A 150 -6.28 13.96 -1.71
C GLY A 150 -7.38 14.47 -2.67
N LYS A 151 -8.67 14.35 -2.30
CA LYS A 151 -9.79 14.94 -3.05
C LYS A 151 -10.42 16.10 -2.30
#